data_AF-A0A368Q8F3-F1
#
_entry.id   AF-A0A368Q8F3-F1
#
_cell.length_a   1.000
_cell.length_b   1.000
_cell.length_c   1.000
_cell.angle_alpha   90.00
_cell.angle_beta   90.00
_cell.angle_gamma   90.00
#
_symmetry.space_group_name_H-M   'P 1'
#
loop_
_entity.id
_entity.type
_entity.pdbx_description
1 polymer ?
#
loop_
_entity_poly.entity_id
_entity_poly.type
_entity_poly.pdbx_seq_one_letter_code
_entity_poly.pdbx_strand_id
1 'polypeptide(L)'
;MGLPGLRGHGNEYTYTLCKALRDLLPAYRCITRVQLGNGHTTDFWEDIWEGEVSMSNAFPALYSHVIKPGATVNEIADQGLLSSLAPRLSSQATRELQAVEELLADLVLTEEEDVRTSCFESGEHHLHSSQIYRASVHRTEMTAICSNSSGAAMPHPASSSLVGSWC
;
A
#
# COMPACT_ATOMS: atom_id res chain seq x y z
N MET A 1 20.59 -56.49 -0.27
CA MET A 1 21.09 -55.20 -0.77
C MET A 1 19.90 -54.27 -0.93
N GLY A 2 19.68 -53.38 0.05
CA GLY A 2 18.58 -52.42 0.02
C GLY A 2 18.97 -51.19 -0.79
N LEU A 3 18.10 -50.77 -1.70
CA LEU A 3 18.22 -49.52 -2.45
C LEU A 3 18.04 -48.32 -1.49
N PRO A 4 18.90 -47.29 -1.54
CA PRO A 4 18.65 -46.07 -0.78
C PRO A 4 17.55 -45.25 -1.46
N GLY A 5 16.53 -44.93 -0.65
CA GLY A 5 15.39 -44.10 -1.05
C GLY A 5 15.80 -42.70 -1.46
N LEU A 6 15.34 -42.28 -2.63
CA LEU A 6 15.30 -40.90 -3.07
C LEU A 6 14.25 -40.16 -2.24
N ARG A 7 14.68 -39.61 -1.10
CA ARG A 7 13.86 -38.78 -0.23
C ARG A 7 13.87 -37.35 -0.78
N GLY A 8 12.67 -36.79 -0.93
CA GLY A 8 12.40 -35.57 -1.68
C GLY A 8 13.19 -34.35 -1.24
N HIS A 9 13.80 -33.69 -2.24
CA HIS A 9 14.47 -32.39 -2.13
C HIS A 9 13.56 -31.23 -2.62
N GLY A 10 12.32 -31.51 -3.03
CA GLY A 10 11.46 -30.54 -3.74
C GLY A 10 10.74 -29.51 -2.86
N ASN A 11 10.69 -29.73 -1.55
CA ASN A 11 9.96 -28.92 -0.56
C ASN A 11 10.84 -27.87 0.15
N GLU A 12 12.16 -28.02 0.09
CA GLU A 12 13.11 -27.08 0.71
C GLU A 12 13.30 -25.82 -0.15
N TYR A 13 13.36 -25.96 -1.47
CA TYR A 13 13.50 -24.83 -2.40
C TYR A 13 12.25 -23.95 -2.43
N THR A 14 11.06 -24.55 -2.42
CA THR A 14 9.79 -23.80 -2.40
C THR A 14 9.63 -23.03 -1.09
N TYR A 15 9.99 -23.64 0.05
CA TYR A 15 9.98 -22.96 1.35
C TYR A 15 10.98 -21.80 1.40
N THR A 16 12.18 -22.01 0.86
CA THR A 16 13.24 -20.99 0.81
C THR A 16 12.85 -19.81 -0.08
N LEU A 17 12.26 -20.06 -1.26
CA LEU A 17 11.76 -19.02 -2.15
C LEU A 17 10.61 -18.23 -1.52
N CYS A 18 9.60 -18.90 -0.97
CA CYS A 18 8.48 -18.24 -0.32
C CYS A 18 8.91 -17.43 0.92
N LYS A 19 9.96 -17.87 1.61
CA LYS A 19 10.55 -17.10 2.71
C LYS A 19 11.27 -15.87 2.18
N ALA A 20 12.12 -16.01 1.18
CA ALA A 20 12.84 -14.90 0.57
C ALA A 20 11.89 -13.84 -0.01
N LEU A 21 10.80 -14.25 -0.67
CA LEU A 21 9.78 -13.33 -1.16
C LEU A 21 9.08 -12.60 -0.01
N ARG A 22 8.74 -13.30 1.09
CA ARG A 22 8.17 -12.66 2.29
C ARG A 22 9.12 -11.68 2.96
N ASP A 23 10.41 -11.98 3.00
CA ASP A 23 11.43 -11.10 3.56
C ASP A 23 11.63 -9.85 2.69
N LEU A 24 11.33 -9.92 1.38
CA LEU A 24 11.39 -8.78 0.45
C LEU A 24 10.11 -7.91 0.46
N LEU A 25 8.97 -8.46 0.88
CA LEU A 25 7.67 -7.76 0.86
C LEU A 25 7.70 -6.39 1.55
N PRO A 26 8.31 -6.20 2.74
CA PRO A 26 8.33 -4.88 3.39
C PRO A 26 9.03 -3.82 2.55
N ALA A 27 10.15 -4.19 1.89
CA ALA A 27 10.88 -3.27 1.02
C ALA A 27 10.07 -2.95 -0.25
N TYR A 28 9.41 -3.96 -0.83
CA TYR A 28 8.54 -3.78 -2.00
C TYR A 28 7.34 -2.87 -1.69
N ARG A 29 6.65 -3.09 -0.55
CA ARG A 29 5.53 -2.27 -0.09
C ARG A 29 5.93 -0.83 0.20
N CYS A 30 7.13 -0.61 0.72
CA CYS A 30 7.65 0.74 0.99
C CYS A 30 7.90 1.56 -0.30
N ILE A 31 8.21 0.90 -1.41
CA ILE A 31 8.53 1.58 -2.69
C ILE A 31 7.36 1.58 -3.69
N THR A 32 6.19 1.10 -3.27
CA THR A 32 4.99 1.02 -4.10
C THR A 32 3.81 1.72 -3.44
N ARG A 33 3.03 2.43 -4.23
CA ARG A 33 1.75 3.03 -3.85
C ARG A 33 0.64 2.34 -4.61
N VAL A 34 -0.49 2.11 -3.94
CA VAL A 34 -1.64 1.46 -4.53
C VAL A 34 -2.71 2.51 -4.82
N GLN A 35 -3.14 2.57 -6.08
CA GLN A 35 -4.36 3.25 -6.48
C GLN A 35 -5.50 2.28 -6.22
N LEU A 36 -6.38 2.63 -5.27
CA LEU A 36 -7.51 1.79 -4.91
C LEU A 36 -8.53 1.70 -6.03
N GLY A 37 -8.92 0.46 -6.35
CA GLY A 37 -10.10 0.12 -7.10
C GLY A 37 -11.09 -0.59 -6.17
N ASN A 38 -11.16 -1.91 -6.28
CA ASN A 38 -12.04 -2.78 -5.51
C ASN A 38 -11.51 -3.16 -4.12
N GLY A 39 -10.25 -2.87 -3.81
CA GLY A 39 -9.61 -3.06 -2.51
C GLY A 39 -9.30 -4.51 -2.13
N HIS A 40 -9.49 -5.48 -3.03
CA HIS A 40 -9.31 -6.91 -2.71
C HIS A 40 -7.86 -7.34 -2.66
N THR A 41 -6.97 -6.63 -3.34
CA THR A 41 -5.55 -7.00 -3.41
C THR A 41 -4.68 -6.08 -2.59
N THR A 42 -5.28 -5.14 -1.85
CA THR A 42 -4.59 -4.11 -1.08
C THR A 42 -4.70 -4.39 0.41
N ASP A 43 -3.56 -4.50 1.08
CA ASP A 43 -3.47 -4.68 2.52
C ASP A 43 -3.80 -3.35 3.22
N PHE A 44 -4.79 -3.37 4.11
CA PHE A 44 -5.28 -2.16 4.75
C PHE A 44 -4.18 -1.46 5.58
N TRP A 45 -3.34 -2.23 6.26
CA TRP A 45 -2.38 -1.69 7.21
C TRP A 45 -1.02 -1.40 6.59
N GLU A 46 -0.54 -2.31 5.75
CA GLU A 46 0.85 -2.32 5.30
C GLU A 46 1.07 -1.69 3.93
N ASP A 47 0.04 -1.60 3.10
CA ASP A 47 0.16 -0.95 1.80
C ASP A 47 -0.13 0.56 1.91
N ILE A 48 0.52 1.36 1.05
CA ILE A 48 0.29 2.80 0.95
C ILE A 48 -0.83 3.01 -0.07
N TRP A 49 -2.06 3.14 0.40
CA TRP A 49 -3.24 3.33 -0.46
C TRP A 49 -3.91 4.70 -0.27
N GLU A 50 -3.67 5.36 0.87
CA GLU A 50 -4.14 6.71 1.19
C GLU A 50 -3.01 7.51 1.86
N GLY A 51 -2.88 8.79 1.52
CA GLY A 51 -1.78 9.63 1.99
C GLY A 51 -0.39 9.23 1.45
N GLU A 52 0.65 9.42 2.27
CA GLU A 52 2.07 9.27 1.88
C GLU A 52 2.78 8.12 2.61
N VAL A 53 2.17 7.55 3.64
CA VAL A 53 2.73 6.45 4.46
C VAL A 53 1.67 5.38 4.68
N SER A 54 2.10 4.16 5.02
CA SER A 54 1.17 3.07 5.35
C SER A 54 0.33 3.42 6.59
N MET A 55 -0.88 2.86 6.67
CA MET A 55 -1.76 3.07 7.84
C MET A 55 -1.11 2.57 9.13
N SER A 56 -0.29 1.52 9.07
CA SER A 56 0.49 1.00 10.20
C SER A 56 1.50 2.04 10.75
N ASN A 57 2.06 2.88 9.87
CA ASN A 57 2.98 3.94 10.26
C ASN A 57 2.26 5.23 10.69
N ALA A 58 1.12 5.57 10.06
CA ALA A 58 0.33 6.74 10.43
C ALA A 58 -0.37 6.56 11.78
N PHE A 59 -0.85 5.35 12.09
CA PHE A 59 -1.64 5.03 13.28
C PHE A 59 -1.01 3.88 14.10
N PRO A 60 0.21 4.10 14.65
CA PRO A 60 0.99 3.02 15.28
C PRO A 60 0.36 2.51 16.58
N ALA A 61 -0.36 3.34 17.33
CA ALA A 61 -0.99 2.90 18.57
C ALA A 61 -2.19 1.99 18.26
N LEU A 62 -2.97 2.31 17.23
CA LEU A 62 -4.05 1.46 16.76
C LEU A 62 -3.52 0.15 16.17
N TYR A 63 -2.49 0.24 15.32
CA TYR A 63 -1.88 -0.93 14.69
C TYR A 63 -1.35 -1.94 15.72
N SER A 64 -0.79 -1.48 16.85
CA SER A 64 -0.35 -2.36 17.94
C SER A 64 -1.45 -3.25 18.55
N HIS A 65 -2.73 -2.93 18.30
CA HIS A 65 -3.90 -3.68 18.77
C HIS A 65 -4.53 -4.55 17.67
N VAL A 66 -3.94 -4.65 16.48
CA VAL A 66 -4.44 -5.52 15.41
C VAL A 66 -4.21 -6.98 15.77
N ILE A 67 -5.27 -7.78 15.73
CA ILE A 67 -5.22 -9.22 16.01
C ILE A 67 -5.23 -10.06 14.74
N LYS A 68 -5.74 -9.51 13.64
CA LYS A 68 -5.78 -10.15 12.32
C LYS A 68 -5.03 -9.27 11.30
N PRO A 69 -3.69 -9.39 11.22
CA PRO A 69 -2.94 -8.70 10.19
C PRO A 69 -3.25 -9.26 8.80
N GLY A 70 -3.08 -8.43 7.77
CA GLY A 70 -3.32 -8.82 6.37
C GLY A 70 -4.77 -8.75 5.91
N ALA A 71 -5.64 -8.07 6.65
CA ALA A 71 -6.99 -7.75 6.18
C ALA A 71 -6.91 -6.80 4.98
N THR A 72 -7.75 -7.03 3.97
CA THR A 72 -7.77 -6.17 2.78
C THR A 72 -8.60 -4.92 3.02
N VAL A 73 -8.41 -3.89 2.21
CA VAL A 73 -9.22 -2.67 2.28
C VAL A 73 -10.70 -2.99 2.06
N ASN A 74 -11.01 -3.90 1.13
CA ASN A 74 -12.38 -4.36 0.89
C ASN A 74 -12.99 -5.06 2.11
N GLU A 75 -12.25 -5.99 2.73
CA GLU A 75 -12.72 -6.71 3.91
C GLU A 75 -13.00 -5.76 5.08
N ILE A 76 -12.15 -4.75 5.28
CA ILE A 76 -12.33 -3.75 6.34
C ILE A 76 -13.51 -2.82 6.04
N ALA A 77 -13.73 -2.47 4.76
CA ALA A 77 -14.88 -1.67 4.36
C ALA A 77 -16.21 -2.44 4.56
N ASP A 78 -16.23 -3.75 4.30
CA ASP A 78 -17.44 -4.59 4.44
C ASP A 78 -17.72 -5.01 5.90
N GLN A 79 -16.69 -5.49 6.62
CA GLN A 79 -16.83 -6.07 7.96
C GLN A 79 -16.60 -5.06 9.08
N GLY A 80 -16.07 -3.88 8.75
CA GLY A 80 -15.68 -2.86 9.70
C GLY A 80 -14.35 -3.14 10.40
N LEU A 81 -13.65 -2.07 10.79
CA LEU A 81 -12.29 -2.13 11.33
C LEU A 81 -12.22 -2.87 12.69
N LEU A 82 -13.25 -2.76 13.52
CA LEU A 82 -13.33 -3.40 14.84
C LEU A 82 -13.23 -4.93 14.78
N SER A 83 -13.62 -5.56 13.67
CA SER A 83 -13.53 -7.01 13.49
C SER A 83 -12.07 -7.53 13.49
N SER A 84 -11.11 -6.66 13.18
CA SER A 84 -9.69 -6.97 13.06
C SER A 84 -8.84 -6.54 14.27
N LEU A 85 -9.46 -5.90 15.27
CA LEU A 85 -8.81 -5.28 16.42
C LEU A 85 -9.06 -6.05 17.73
N ALA A 86 -8.15 -5.90 18.68
CA ALA A 86 -8.32 -6.42 20.03
C ALA A 86 -9.51 -5.73 20.74
N PRO A 87 -10.27 -6.45 21.59
CA PRO A 87 -11.45 -5.88 22.26
C PRO A 87 -11.17 -4.72 23.22
N ARG A 88 -9.91 -4.55 23.65
CA ARG A 88 -9.49 -3.50 24.59
C ARG A 88 -8.47 -2.61 23.91
N LEU A 89 -8.91 -1.41 23.53
CA LEU A 89 -8.05 -0.39 22.96
C LEU A 89 -7.55 0.54 24.07
N SER A 90 -6.31 1.00 23.92
CA SER A 90 -5.80 2.13 24.70
C SER A 90 -6.52 3.44 24.32
N SER A 91 -6.48 4.45 25.19
CA SER A 91 -7.10 5.75 24.89
C SER A 91 -6.52 6.43 23.63
N GLN A 92 -5.24 6.24 23.36
CA GLN A 92 -4.61 6.70 22.12
C GLN A 92 -5.12 5.91 20.91
N ALA A 93 -5.19 4.59 21.01
CA ALA A 93 -5.71 3.73 19.93
C ALA A 93 -7.19 4.05 19.62
N THR A 94 -8.01 4.39 20.62
CA THR A 94 -9.40 4.82 20.38
C THR A 94 -9.49 6.13 19.58
N ARG A 95 -8.59 7.09 19.83
CA ARG A 95 -8.54 8.33 19.04
C ARG A 95 -8.11 8.07 17.60
N GLU A 96 -7.09 7.24 17.43
CA GLU A 96 -6.63 6.83 16.10
C GLU A 96 -7.71 6.05 15.36
N LEU A 97 -8.47 5.19 16.05
CA LEU A 97 -9.60 4.48 15.47
C LEU A 97 -10.64 5.44 14.90
N GLN A 98 -11.03 6.46 15.66
CA GLN A 98 -12.00 7.46 15.19
C GLN A 98 -11.51 8.16 13.92
N ALA A 99 -10.24 8.57 13.86
CA ALA A 99 -9.67 9.21 12.68
C ALA A 99 -9.69 8.29 11.44
N VAL A 100 -9.41 7.00 11.64
CA VAL A 100 -9.47 6.00 10.56
C VAL A 100 -10.91 5.72 10.13
N GLU A 101 -11.86 5.69 11.06
CA GLU A 101 -13.29 5.55 10.73
C GLU A 101 -13.83 6.73 9.92
N GLU A 102 -13.38 7.96 10.22
CA GLU A 102 -13.70 9.15 9.42
C GLU A 102 -13.13 9.03 7.99
N LEU A 103 -11.89 8.57 7.85
CA LEU A 103 -11.26 8.32 6.55
C LEU A 103 -11.99 7.23 5.75
N LEU A 104 -12.42 6.15 6.42
CA LEU A 104 -13.20 5.08 5.82
C LEU A 104 -14.59 5.55 5.38
N ALA A 105 -15.18 6.53 6.06
CA ALA A 105 -16.49 7.08 5.69
C ALA A 105 -16.46 7.82 4.34
N ASP A 106 -15.33 8.45 4.01
CA ASP A 106 -15.11 9.13 2.74
C ASP A 106 -14.59 8.20 1.63
N LEU A 107 -14.23 6.96 1.98
CA LEU A 107 -13.66 5.99 1.05
C LEU A 107 -14.71 5.46 0.07
N VAL A 108 -14.46 5.63 -1.22
CA VAL A 108 -15.29 5.08 -2.30
C VAL A 108 -14.52 4.02 -3.06
N LEU A 109 -14.88 2.76 -2.87
CA LEU A 109 -14.36 1.65 -3.66
C LEU A 109 -15.10 1.54 -5.01
N THR A 110 -14.37 1.17 -6.05
CA THR A 110 -14.92 0.95 -7.40
C THR A 110 -14.94 -0.55 -7.72
N GLU A 111 -15.52 -0.93 -8.86
CA GLU A 111 -15.46 -2.33 -9.33
C GLU A 111 -14.14 -2.68 -10.06
N GLU A 112 -13.27 -1.69 -10.28
CA GLU A 112 -12.00 -1.88 -11.00
C GLU A 112 -10.95 -2.59 -10.12
N GLU A 113 -9.94 -3.20 -10.75
CA GLU A 113 -8.84 -3.82 -10.00
C GLU A 113 -7.92 -2.76 -9.38
N ASP A 114 -7.34 -3.07 -8.22
CA ASP A 114 -6.33 -2.20 -7.61
C ASP A 114 -5.07 -2.12 -8.48
N VAL A 115 -4.54 -0.92 -8.67
CA VAL A 115 -3.34 -0.70 -9.49
C VAL A 115 -2.16 -0.33 -8.59
N ARG A 116 -1.09 -1.13 -8.63
CA ARG A 116 0.16 -0.81 -7.93
C ARG A 116 1.08 -0.02 -8.85
N THR A 117 1.60 1.09 -8.34
CA THR A 117 2.57 1.95 -9.02
C THR A 117 3.83 2.05 -8.16
N SER A 118 5.00 2.10 -8.78
CA SER A 118 6.25 2.40 -8.05
C SER A 118 6.80 3.75 -8.48
N CYS A 119 7.33 4.53 -7.53
CA CYS A 119 8.07 5.77 -7.84
C CYS A 119 9.35 5.52 -8.68
N PHE A 120 9.76 4.26 -8.82
CA PHE A 120 10.92 3.83 -9.60
C PHE A 120 10.53 3.18 -10.94
N GLU A 121 9.24 3.15 -11.26
CA GLU A 121 8.71 2.62 -12.51
C GLU A 121 8.64 3.74 -13.56
N SER A 122 9.43 3.62 -14.62
CA SER A 122 9.23 4.43 -15.83
C SER A 122 7.96 3.99 -16.56
N GLY A 123 7.37 4.83 -17.39
CA GLY A 123 6.14 4.54 -18.16
C GLY A 123 6.18 3.31 -19.09
N GLU A 124 7.30 2.59 -19.15
CA GLU A 124 7.46 1.30 -19.83
C GLU A 124 7.61 0.10 -18.85
N HIS A 125 7.14 0.22 -17.60
CA HIS A 125 7.29 -0.80 -16.55
C HIS A 125 8.75 -1.17 -16.23
N HIS A 126 9.69 -0.26 -16.55
CA HIS A 126 11.10 -0.47 -16.30
C HIS A 126 11.47 0.08 -14.92
N LEU A 127 11.83 -0.83 -14.01
CA LEU A 127 12.29 -0.48 -12.67
C LEU A 127 13.73 0.08 -12.74
N HIS A 128 13.91 1.35 -12.37
CA HIS A 128 15.24 1.97 -12.32
C HIS A 128 16.07 1.45 -11.14
N SER A 129 16.71 0.29 -11.34
CA SER A 129 17.59 -0.36 -10.35
C SER A 129 18.70 0.57 -9.83
N SER A 130 19.20 1.48 -10.67
CA SER A 130 20.19 2.49 -10.29
C SER A 130 19.64 3.54 -9.31
N GLN A 131 18.37 3.92 -9.43
CA GLN A 131 17.74 4.86 -8.50
C GLN A 131 17.44 4.18 -7.16
N ILE A 132 17.00 2.92 -7.18
CA ILE A 132 16.81 2.11 -5.96
C ILE A 132 18.13 1.96 -5.21
N TYR A 133 19.22 1.62 -5.91
CA TYR A 133 20.53 1.53 -5.31
C TYR A 133 20.98 2.87 -4.71
N ARG A 134 20.83 3.99 -5.43
CA ARG A 134 21.17 5.33 -4.92
C ARG A 134 20.37 5.72 -3.68
N ALA A 135 19.07 5.41 -3.67
CA ALA A 135 18.18 5.61 -2.52
C ALA A 135 18.58 4.74 -1.32
N SER A 136 19.04 3.52 -1.57
CA SER A 136 19.46 2.58 -0.52
C SER A 136 20.78 2.99 0.15
N VAL A 137 21.67 3.63 -0.61
CA VAL A 137 22.99 4.09 -0.15
C VAL A 137 22.89 5.41 0.61
N HIS A 138 21.97 6.31 0.22
CA HIS A 138 21.68 7.52 0.98
C HIS A 138 20.51 7.25 1.92
N ARG A 139 20.83 6.89 3.17
CA ARG A 139 19.90 6.54 4.26
C ARG A 139 18.99 7.71 4.73
N THR A 140 18.59 8.60 3.83
CA THR A 140 17.65 9.69 4.04
C THR A 140 16.35 9.27 3.40
N GLU A 141 15.46 8.69 4.21
CA GLU A 141 14.03 8.45 3.99
C GLU A 141 13.58 8.28 2.53
N MET A 142 13.40 7.02 2.13
CA MET A 142 12.85 6.58 0.84
C MET A 142 11.53 7.29 0.44
N THR A 143 10.84 7.91 1.40
CA THR A 143 9.62 8.72 1.23
C THR A 143 9.84 10.03 0.46
N ALA A 144 11.02 10.67 0.57
CA ALA A 144 11.27 11.97 -0.07
C ALA A 144 11.46 11.89 -1.60
N ILE A 145 11.68 10.70 -2.16
CA ILE A 145 11.91 10.52 -3.60
C ILE A 145 10.57 10.55 -4.37
N CYS A 146 9.48 10.10 -3.74
CA CYS A 146 8.15 10.09 -4.34
C CYS A 146 7.50 11.48 -4.41
N SER A 147 7.87 12.43 -3.53
CA SER A 147 7.28 13.76 -3.50
C SER A 147 7.72 14.68 -4.65
N ASN A 148 8.81 14.35 -5.34
CA ASN A 148 9.47 15.23 -6.32
C ASN A 148 9.16 14.90 -7.79
N SER A 149 8.33 13.88 -8.08
CA SER A 149 7.91 13.52 -9.45
C SER A 149 6.56 14.13 -9.87
N SER A 150 5.88 14.87 -8.98
CA SER A 150 4.72 15.71 -9.33
C SER A 150 5.16 16.98 -10.07
N GLY A 151 5.76 16.79 -11.24
CA GLY A 151 6.27 17.82 -12.14
C GLY A 151 5.67 17.72 -13.53
N ALA A 152 4.36 17.48 -13.61
CA ALA A 152 3.59 17.65 -14.85
C ALA A 152 2.19 18.16 -14.47
N ALA A 153 2.09 19.48 -14.25
CA ALA A 153 0.82 20.17 -14.25
C ALA A 153 0.14 19.92 -15.60
N MET A 154 -0.94 19.14 -15.59
CA MET A 154 -1.85 19.03 -16.74
C MET A 154 -2.48 20.41 -16.99
N PRO A 155 -2.54 20.87 -18.26
CA PRO A 155 -3.14 22.15 -18.59
C PRO A 155 -4.65 22.11 -18.36
N HIS A 156 -5.16 23.01 -17.52
CA HIS A 156 -6.59 23.31 -17.44
C HIS A 156 -7.10 23.78 -18.81
N PRO A 157 -8.24 23.26 -19.31
CA PRO A 157 -8.89 23.84 -20.47
C PRO A 157 -9.37 25.25 -20.12
N ALA A 158 -8.94 26.22 -20.93
CA ALA A 158 -9.41 27.59 -20.88
C ALA A 158 -10.93 27.63 -21.05
N SER A 159 -11.64 28.10 -20.02
CA SER A 159 -13.04 28.48 -20.14
C SER A 159 -13.11 29.77 -20.95
N SER A 160 -13.38 29.62 -22.25
CA SER A 160 -13.81 30.72 -23.12
C SER A 160 -15.18 31.19 -22.63
N SER A 161 -15.17 32.21 -21.79
CA SER A 161 -16.33 33.05 -21.55
C SER A 161 -16.64 33.81 -22.85
N LEU A 162 -17.59 33.27 -23.63
CA LEU A 162 -18.29 34.06 -24.62
C LEU A 162 -19.14 35.10 -23.88
N VAL A 163 -18.59 36.31 -23.80
CA VAL A 163 -19.38 37.53 -23.64
C VAL A 163 -20.38 37.58 -24.79
N GLY A 164 -21.66 37.48 -24.46
CA GLY A 164 -22.77 37.58 -25.40
C GLY A 164 -23.93 38.32 -24.74
N SER A 165 -23.93 39.65 -24.90
CA SER A 165 -25.02 40.55 -24.57
C SER A 165 -26.32 40.11 -25.25
N TRP A 166 -27.42 40.12 -24.49
CA TRP A 166 -28.77 40.26 -25.03
C TRP A 166 -29.57 41.18 -24.11
N CYS A 167 -29.73 42.43 -24.56
CA CYS A 167 -30.97 43.19 -24.39
C CYS A 167 -31.99 42.67 -25.42
#